data_AF-A0A0P0L7C2-F1
#
_entry.id   AF-A0A0P0L7C2-F1
#
_cell.length_a   1.000
_cell.length_b   1.000
_cell.length_c   1.000
_cell.angle_alpha   90.00
_cell.angle_beta   90.00
_cell.angle_gamma   90.00
#
_symmetry.space_group_name_H-M   'P 1'
#
loop_
_entity.id
_entity.type
_entity.pdbx_description
1 polymer ?
#
loop_
_entity_poly.entity_id
_entity_poly.type
_entity_poly.pdbx_seq_one_letter_code
_entity_poly.pdbx_strand_id
1 'polypeptide(L)' 'MALEIKGLQRIFKMKKNSTEMELADPDSNMSPSEVMDFYSMTYPELTTATVHGPEWENDRTVYRFKTTIGTKG' A
#
# COMPACT_ATOMS: atom_id res chain seq x y z
N MET A 1 -18.96 -23.98 4.80
CA MET A 1 -17.49 -24.09 4.78
C MET A 1 -16.97 -22.68 4.67
N ALA A 2 -16.33 -22.15 5.73
CA ALA A 2 -15.64 -20.87 5.61
C ALA A 2 -14.37 -21.15 4.83
N LEU A 3 -14.27 -20.64 3.61
CA LEU A 3 -13.00 -20.60 2.91
C LEU A 3 -12.11 -19.66 3.73
N GLU A 4 -11.24 -20.24 4.56
CA GLU A 4 -10.02 -19.56 4.97
C GLU A 4 -9.24 -19.34 3.68
N ILE A 5 -9.53 -18.21 3.04
CA ILE A 5 -8.67 -17.64 2.02
C ILE A 5 -7.37 -17.39 2.78
N LYS A 6 -6.41 -18.31 2.70
CA LYS A 6 -5.01 -17.98 2.93
C LYS A 6 -4.68 -16.97 1.83
N GLY A 7 -5.05 -15.72 2.09
CA GLY A 7 -4.96 -14.62 1.15
C GLY A 7 -3.55 -14.58 0.64
N LEU A 8 -3.40 -14.49 -0.68
CA LEU A 8 -2.13 -14.08 -1.27
C LEU A 8 -1.60 -12.93 -0.43
N GLN A 9 -0.37 -13.06 0.07
CA GLN A 9 0.20 -12.03 0.92
C GLN A 9 0.28 -10.75 0.10
N ARG A 10 -0.58 -9.78 0.43
CA ARG A 10 -0.54 -8.45 -0.13
C ARG A 10 0.52 -7.67 0.64
N ILE A 11 1.46 -7.09 -0.08
CA ILE A 11 2.49 -6.22 0.49
C ILE A 11 2.22 -4.82 -0.05
N PHE A 12 2.13 -3.85 0.85
CA PHE A 12 2.02 -2.45 0.48
C PHE A 12 3.40 -1.81 0.62
N LYS A 13 3.79 -0.94 -0.30
CA LYS A 13 5.07 -0.23 -0.27
C LYS A 13 4.80 1.25 -0.44
N MET A 14 5.34 2.11 0.41
CA MET A 14 5.28 3.56 0.22
C MET A 14 6.67 4.15 0.07
N LYS A 15 6.78 5.25 -0.66
CA LYS A 15 8.03 6.01 -0.74
C LYS A 15 8.00 7.17 0.26
N LYS A 16 8.93 7.16 1.23
CA LYS A 16 9.12 8.21 2.23
C LYS A 16 10.58 8.67 2.22
N ASN A 17 10.82 9.98 2.05
CA ASN A 17 12.18 10.57 2.07
C ASN A 17 13.20 9.79 1.22
N SER A 18 12.83 9.48 -0.02
CA SER A 18 13.64 8.70 -0.98
C SER A 18 13.85 7.21 -0.65
N THR A 19 13.26 6.71 0.43
CA THR A 19 13.33 5.30 0.84
C THR A 19 11.97 4.62 0.61
N GLU A 20 11.96 3.38 0.10
CA GLU A 20 10.74 2.56 0.10
C GLU A 20 10.59 1.86 1.45
N MET A 21 9.39 1.94 2.02
CA MET A 21 9.00 1.29 3.26
C MET A 21 7.86 0.31 2.98
N GLU A 22 8.02 -0.92 3.47
CA GLU A 22 6.96 -1.93 3.41
C GLU A 22 5.95 -1.69 4.54
N LEU A 23 4.68 -1.79 4.18
CA LEU A 23 3.51 -1.66 5.01
C LEU A 23 2.81 -3.02 5.06
N ALA A 24 2.50 -3.46 6.27
CA ALA A 24 1.69 -4.65 6.48
C ALA A 24 0.27 -4.43 5.96
N ASP A 25 -0.42 -5.51 5.63
CA ASP A 25 -1.85 -5.46 5.32
C ASP A 25 -2.63 -5.37 6.64
N PRO A 26 -3.33 -4.26 6.95
CA PRO A 26 -4.07 -4.12 8.19
C PRO A 26 -5.30 -5.04 8.23
N ASP A 27 -5.91 -5.30 7.06
CA ASP A 27 -7.06 -6.19 6.90
C ASP A 27 -7.15 -6.67 5.45
N SER A 28 -7.14 -7.99 5.26
CA SER A 28 -7.26 -8.63 3.94
C SER A 28 -8.58 -8.34 3.22
N ASN A 29 -9.62 -7.87 3.92
CA ASN A 29 -10.89 -7.45 3.34
C ASN A 29 -10.85 -6.01 2.79
N MET A 30 -9.92 -5.18 3.25
CA MET A 30 -9.79 -3.80 2.77
C MET A 30 -9.24 -3.78 1.34
N SER A 31 -9.78 -2.87 0.54
CA SER A 31 -9.20 -2.53 -0.76
C SER A 31 -7.88 -1.77 -0.59
N PRO A 32 -6.98 -1.79 -1.59
CA PRO A 32 -5.73 -1.04 -1.54
C PRO A 32 -5.89 0.46 -1.25
N SER A 33 -6.99 1.07 -1.70
CA SER A 33 -7.35 2.46 -1.38
C SER A 33 -7.72 2.63 0.09
N GLU A 34 -8.49 1.71 0.67
CA GLU A 34 -8.84 1.77 2.10
C GLU A 34 -7.59 1.55 2.98
N VAL A 35 -6.68 0.66 2.56
CA VAL A 35 -5.38 0.48 3.24
C VAL A 35 -4.55 1.77 3.16
N MET A 36 -4.54 2.45 2.02
CA MET A 36 -3.87 3.74 1.86
C MET A 36 -4.48 4.80 2.80
N ASP A 37 -5.80 4.91 2.86
CA ASP A 37 -6.52 5.85 3.74
C ASP A 37 -6.27 5.54 5.22
N PHE A 38 -6.24 4.26 5.61
CA PHE A 38 -5.88 3.81 6.95
C PHE A 38 -4.48 4.29 7.34
N TYR A 39 -3.49 4.05 6.47
CA TYR A 39 -2.12 4.51 6.71
C TYR A 39 -1.96 6.03 6.58
N SER A 40 -2.85 6.72 5.85
CA SER A 40 -2.82 8.17 5.71
C SER A 40 -3.01 8.91 7.04
N MET A 41 -3.67 8.28 8.01
CA MET A 41 -3.79 8.79 9.38
C MET A 41 -2.42 8.90 10.09
N THR A 42 -1.48 8.02 9.74
CA THR A 42 -0.11 8.00 10.31
C THR A 42 0.90 8.69 9.38
N TYR A 43 0.68 8.60 8.07
CA TYR A 43 1.52 9.12 7.01
C TYR A 43 0.69 10.09 6.15
N PRO A 44 0.56 11.37 6.54
CA PRO A 44 -0.25 12.34 5.83
C PRO A 44 0.10 12.47 4.34
N GLU A 45 1.33 12.14 3.95
CA GLU A 45 1.76 12.07 2.55
C GLU A 45 0.91 11.11 1.69
N LEU A 46 0.34 10.06 2.29
CA LEU A 46 -0.52 9.10 1.60
C LEU A 46 -1.89 9.67 1.24
N THR A 47 -2.36 10.74 1.89
CA THR A 47 -3.64 11.40 1.54
C THR A 47 -3.65 11.95 0.10
N THR A 48 -2.47 12.25 -0.43
CA THR A 48 -2.28 12.73 -1.82
C THR A 48 -1.54 11.70 -2.68
N ALA A 49 -1.35 10.49 -2.16
CA ALA A 49 -0.76 9.40 -2.90
C ALA A 49 -1.78 8.73 -3.81
N THR A 50 -1.26 8.04 -4.80
CA THR A 50 -2.04 7.16 -5.67
C THR A 50 -1.55 5.73 -5.48
N VAL A 51 -2.49 4.78 -5.49
CA VAL A 51 -2.18 3.35 -5.49
C VAL A 51 -1.73 2.94 -6.89
N HIS A 52 -0.57 2.31 -6.98
CA HIS A 52 -0.04 1.67 -8.18
C HIS A 52 0.08 0.16 -7.95
N GLY A 53 -0.20 -0.63 -8.99
CA GLY A 53 -0.22 -2.09 -8.95
C GLY A 53 -1.60 -2.67 -9.29
N PRO A 54 -1.86 -3.97 -9.01
CA PRO A 54 -0.96 -4.90 -8.34
C PRO A 54 0.21 -5.35 -9.22
N GLU A 55 1.41 -5.39 -8.65
CA GLU A 55 2.55 -6.10 -9.22
C GLU A 55 2.69 -7.47 -8.55
N TRP A 56 3.18 -8.45 -9.30
CA TRP A 56 3.34 -9.80 -8.81
C TRP A 56 4.82 -10.08 -8.60
N GLU A 57 5.24 -10.21 -7.33
CA GLU A 57 6.62 -10.51 -6.96
C GLU A 57 6.64 -11.74 -6.05
N ASN A 58 7.29 -12.84 -6.47
CA ASN A 58 7.50 -14.06 -5.66
C ASN A 58 6.21 -14.58 -4.99
N ASP A 59 5.14 -14.78 -5.77
CA ASP A 59 3.81 -15.21 -5.29
C ASP A 59 3.11 -14.22 -4.32
N ARG A 60 3.57 -12.97 -4.28
CA ARG A 60 2.97 -11.89 -3.47
C ARG A 60 2.44 -10.78 -4.36
N THR A 61 1.35 -10.19 -3.92
CA THR A 61 0.73 -9.06 -4.58
C THR A 61 1.28 -7.77 -3.98
N VAL A 62 2.09 -7.04 -4.73
CA VAL A 62 2.74 -5.80 -4.28
C VAL A 62 1.96 -4.60 -4.79
N TYR A 63 1.58 -3.71 -3.88
CA TYR A 63 0.97 -2.41 -4.17
C TYR A 63 1.93 -1.30 -3.76
N ARG A 64 2.15 -0.32 -4.64
CA ARG A 64 3.01 0.85 -4.38
C ARG A 64 2.18 2.11 -4.22
N PHE A 65 2.30 2.78 -3.08
CA PHE A 65 1.75 4.10 -2.85
C PHE A 65 2.74 5.15 -3.32
N LYS A 66 2.37 5.88 -4.38
CA LYS A 66 3.18 6.95 -4.94
C LYS A 66 2.62 8.28 -4.49
N THR A 67 3.32 8.91 -3.56
CA THR A 67 3.02 10.28 -3.13
C THR A 67 3.38 11.24 -4.24
N THR A 68 2.55 12.24 -4.51
CA THR A 68 2.96 13.36 -5.36
C THR A 68 3.95 14.20 -4.56
N ILE A 69 5.25 13.93 -4.71
CA ILE A 69 6.29 14.81 -4.18
C ILE A 69 6.16 16.12 -4.96
N GLY A 70 5.58 17.13 -4.32
CA GLY A 70 5.59 18.49 -4.84
C GLY A 70 7.03 18.93 -4.99
N THR A 71 7.51 19.03 -6.24
CA THR A 71 8.75 19.74 -6.54
C THR A 71 8.48 21.21 -6.27
N LYS A 72 8.68 21.66 -5.03
CA LYS A 72 8.84 23.08 -4.76
C LYS A 72 10.28 23.43 -5.14
N GLY A 73 10.46 23.75 -6.41
CA GLY A 73 11.67 24.32 -7.00
C GLY A 73 11.25 25.33 -8.04
#